data_AF-A0A936K639-F1
#
_entry.id   AF-A0A936K639-F1
#
_cell.length_a   1.000
_cell.length_b   1.000
_cell.length_c   1.000
_cell.angle_alpha   90.00
_cell.angle_beta   90.00
_cell.angle_gamma   90.00
#
_symmetry.space_group_name_H-M   'P 1'
#
loop_
_entity.id
_entity.type
_entity.pdbx_description
1 polymer ?
#
loop_
_entity_poly.entity_id
_entity_poly.type
_entity_poly.pdbx_seq_one_letter_code
_entity_poly.pdbx_strand_id
1 'polypeptide(L)'
;MPTTTKELLVQMQINRANATAGGSGANVMASAMISVLVTENGVPVDDLGTSVGDQNSPATLPAGWTLVDGFNVRPGGALVTVTEFLNLGGGIYDIRIVPYTSNPAAVWLSGEYIFALYIHTTRTHHGRTTHLQGSALAKLTVL
;
A
#
# COMPACT_ATOMS: atom_id res chain seq x y z
N MET A 1 11.40 -2.53 -30.76
CA MET A 1 12.37 -2.68 -29.65
C MET A 1 11.80 -3.70 -28.68
N PRO A 2 12.53 -4.74 -28.27
CA PRO A 2 12.04 -5.65 -27.24
C PRO A 2 11.88 -4.91 -25.92
N THR A 3 10.67 -4.90 -25.39
CA THR A 3 10.36 -4.42 -24.05
C THR A 3 11.12 -5.29 -23.04
N THR A 4 11.96 -4.66 -22.23
CA THR A 4 12.72 -5.36 -21.19
C THR A 4 11.92 -5.30 -19.90
N THR A 5 11.69 -6.45 -19.27
CA THR A 5 11.12 -6.52 -17.92
C THR A 5 12.26 -6.58 -16.91
N LYS A 6 12.14 -5.82 -15.82
CA LYS A 6 13.06 -5.86 -14.69
C LYS A 6 12.29 -6.09 -13.40
N GLU A 7 12.90 -6.86 -12.52
CA GLU A 7 12.39 -7.14 -11.18
C GLU A 7 12.79 -6.02 -10.22
N LEU A 8 11.81 -5.59 -9.42
CA LEU A 8 11.98 -4.73 -8.27
C LEU A 8 12.06 -5.61 -7.03
N LEU A 9 13.03 -5.32 -6.16
CA LEU A 9 12.93 -5.77 -4.78
C LEU A 9 11.97 -4.83 -4.07
N VAL A 10 10.83 -5.38 -3.65
CA VAL A 10 9.83 -4.68 -2.85
C VAL A 10 9.86 -5.25 -1.44
N GLN A 11 10.03 -4.40 -0.45
CA GLN A 11 9.93 -4.74 0.96
C GLN A 11 8.79 -3.95 1.57
N MET A 12 8.02 -4.60 2.44
CA MET A 12 6.81 -4.03 3.01
C MET A 12 6.79 -4.27 4.51
N GLN A 13 6.46 -3.23 5.27
CA GLN A 13 6.22 -3.28 6.70
C GLN A 13 4.93 -2.54 7.01
N ILE A 14 4.22 -2.95 8.07
CA ILE A 14 2.99 -2.28 8.48
C ILE A 14 3.10 -1.89 9.94
N ASN A 15 2.95 -0.60 10.21
CA ASN A 15 2.73 -0.07 11.53
C ASN A 15 1.22 0.07 11.75
N ARG A 16 0.74 -0.39 12.91
CA ARG A 16 -0.65 -0.19 13.30
C ARG A 16 -1.06 1.28 13.33
N ALA A 17 -0.12 2.22 13.50
CA ALA A 17 -0.35 3.64 13.74
C ALA A 17 -1.38 3.85 14.88
N ASN A 18 -2.68 3.91 14.57
CA ASN A 18 -3.76 3.98 15.56
C ASN A 18 -4.86 2.90 15.36
N ALA A 19 -4.67 1.94 14.45
CA ALA A 19 -5.57 0.80 14.27
C ALA A 19 -5.69 -0.01 15.58
N THR A 20 -6.86 0.10 16.20
CA THR A 20 -7.25 -0.61 17.44
C THR A 20 -8.56 -1.35 17.18
N ALA A 21 -8.76 -2.51 17.80
CA ALA A 21 -10.03 -3.23 17.68
C ALA A 21 -11.22 -2.32 18.05
N GLY A 22 -12.28 -2.35 17.25
CA GLY A 22 -13.45 -1.48 17.35
C GLY A 22 -13.30 -0.09 16.72
N GLY A 23 -12.08 0.33 16.35
CA GLY A 23 -11.85 1.62 15.67
C GLY A 23 -12.39 1.62 14.24
N SER A 24 -12.97 2.75 13.80
CA SER A 24 -13.58 2.92 12.47
C SER A 24 -13.40 4.31 11.89
N GLY A 25 -13.79 4.44 10.62
CA GLY A 25 -13.89 5.71 9.92
C GLY A 25 -12.62 6.10 9.16
N ALA A 26 -12.80 7.05 8.24
CA ALA A 26 -11.73 7.61 7.42
C ALA A 26 -11.02 8.72 8.20
N ASN A 27 -10.16 8.33 9.14
CA ASN A 27 -9.39 9.28 9.94
C ASN A 27 -8.09 8.64 10.43
N VAL A 28 -7.15 9.50 10.82
CA VAL A 28 -5.84 9.09 11.34
C VAL A 28 -5.95 8.23 12.60
N MET A 29 -6.98 8.45 13.43
CA MET A 29 -7.17 7.73 14.70
C MET A 29 -7.63 6.28 14.52
N ALA A 30 -8.08 5.90 13.33
CA ALA A 30 -8.39 4.52 12.99
C ALA A 30 -7.51 4.01 11.84
N SER A 31 -6.35 4.62 11.58
CA SER A 31 -5.51 4.24 10.45
C SER A 31 -4.36 3.31 10.84
N ALA A 32 -3.93 2.48 9.89
CA ALA A 32 -2.62 1.83 9.87
C ALA A 32 -1.78 2.41 8.72
N MET A 33 -0.47 2.29 8.84
CA MET A 33 0.50 2.76 7.85
C MET A 33 1.31 1.61 7.30
N ILE A 34 1.30 1.43 5.98
CA ILE A 34 2.16 0.50 5.26
C ILE A 34 3.36 1.30 4.75
N SER A 35 4.56 0.93 5.15
CA SER A 35 5.80 1.46 4.58
C SER A 35 6.39 0.47 3.58
N VAL A 36 6.78 0.98 2.42
CA VAL A 36 7.26 0.21 1.29
C VAL A 36 8.62 0.73 0.87
N LEU A 37 9.63 -0.14 0.80
CA LEU A 37 10.92 0.15 0.18
C LEU A 37 10.97 -0.54 -1.18
N VAL A 38 11.28 0.22 -2.23
CA VAL A 38 11.40 -0.27 -3.60
C VAL A 38 12.81 0.01 -4.13
N THR A 39 13.49 -1.05 -4.56
CA THR A 39 14.82 -0.94 -5.17
C THR A 39 14.92 -1.74 -6.47
N GLU A 40 15.71 -1.24 -7.40
CA GLU A 40 16.14 -1.94 -8.62
C GLU A 40 17.64 -2.22 -8.49
N ASN A 41 18.03 -3.49 -8.38
CA ASN A 41 19.42 -3.90 -8.15
C ASN A 41 20.07 -3.17 -6.93
N GLY A 42 19.30 -2.96 -5.87
CA GLY A 42 19.76 -2.26 -4.66
C GLY A 42 19.79 -0.73 -4.77
N VAL A 43 19.47 -0.16 -5.92
CA VAL A 43 19.32 1.29 -6.09
C VAL A 43 17.87 1.69 -5.82
N PRO A 44 17.60 2.69 -4.98
CA PRO A 44 16.23 3.13 -4.73
C PRO A 44 15.51 3.64 -5.98
N VAL A 45 14.20 3.37 -6.08
CA VAL A 45 13.35 3.82 -7.19
C VAL A 45 12.26 4.75 -6.65
N ASP A 46 12.39 6.05 -6.90
CA ASP A 46 11.59 7.12 -6.30
C ASP A 46 10.58 7.76 -7.25
N ASP A 47 10.40 7.23 -8.46
CA ASP A 47 9.53 7.81 -9.50
C ASP A 47 8.34 6.92 -9.87
N LEU A 48 7.85 6.09 -8.93
CA LEU A 48 6.74 5.16 -9.17
C LEU A 48 5.35 5.72 -8.82
N GLY A 49 5.27 7.01 -8.49
CA GLY A 49 4.01 7.68 -8.18
C GLY A 49 4.21 8.98 -7.40
N THR A 50 3.26 9.91 -7.54
CA THR A 50 3.23 11.15 -6.76
C THR A 50 2.37 10.98 -5.51
N SER A 51 2.69 11.70 -4.44
CA SER A 51 1.88 11.72 -3.22
C SER A 51 0.45 12.20 -3.51
N VAL A 52 -0.55 11.52 -2.94
CA VAL A 52 -1.99 11.80 -3.08
C VAL A 52 -2.75 11.43 -1.81
N GLY A 53 -3.94 12.02 -1.64
CA GLY A 53 -4.82 11.75 -0.51
C GLY A 53 -4.71 12.79 0.60
N ASP A 54 -5.68 12.75 1.51
CA ASP A 54 -5.90 13.73 2.58
C ASP A 54 -6.10 13.06 3.95
N GLN A 55 -5.88 11.74 4.03
CA GLN A 55 -6.05 10.90 5.23
C GLN A 55 -7.51 10.66 5.66
N ASN A 56 -8.47 11.34 5.03
CA ASN A 56 -9.87 11.37 5.44
C ASN A 56 -10.84 10.92 4.34
N SER A 57 -10.36 10.80 3.10
CA SER A 57 -11.12 10.43 1.93
C SER A 57 -10.43 9.27 1.19
N PRO A 58 -11.17 8.41 0.48
CA PRO A 58 -10.56 7.40 -0.38
C PRO A 58 -9.57 8.02 -1.37
N ALA A 59 -8.38 7.44 -1.46
CA ALA A 59 -7.35 7.82 -2.41
C ALA A 59 -7.04 6.62 -3.33
N THR A 60 -6.87 6.91 -4.61
CA THR A 60 -6.44 5.91 -5.59
C THR A 60 -4.92 5.79 -5.55
N LEU A 61 -4.41 4.55 -5.47
CA LEU A 61 -2.98 4.30 -5.61
C LEU A 61 -2.49 4.72 -7.01
N PRO A 62 -1.22 5.13 -7.15
CA PRO A 62 -0.65 5.43 -8.46
C PRO A 62 -0.79 4.27 -9.45
N ALA A 63 -0.78 4.59 -10.74
CA ALA A 63 -0.88 3.58 -11.80
C ALA A 63 0.19 2.49 -11.64
N GLY A 64 -0.24 1.23 -11.72
CA GLY A 64 0.62 0.07 -11.55
C GLY A 64 0.77 -0.42 -10.11
N TRP A 65 0.28 0.32 -9.11
CA TRP A 65 0.23 -0.15 -7.73
C TRP A 65 -1.11 -0.82 -7.42
N THR A 66 -1.06 -2.02 -6.88
CA THR A 66 -2.24 -2.78 -6.44
C THR A 66 -2.01 -3.29 -5.03
N LEU A 67 -2.79 -2.77 -4.07
CA LEU A 67 -2.87 -3.32 -2.73
C LEU A 67 -4.05 -4.30 -2.68
N VAL A 68 -3.78 -5.52 -2.23
CA VAL A 68 -4.77 -6.57 -2.04
C VAL A 68 -4.84 -6.90 -0.55
N ASP A 69 -6.04 -6.90 -0.02
CA ASP A 69 -6.40 -7.42 1.30
C ASP A 69 -7.25 -8.69 1.15
N GLY A 70 -7.88 -9.18 2.22
CA GLY A 70 -8.82 -10.30 2.06
C GLY A 70 -8.25 -11.71 2.24
N PHE A 71 -6.92 -11.91 2.17
CA PHE A 71 -6.30 -13.25 2.23
C PHE A 71 -6.67 -14.08 3.46
N ASN A 72 -6.97 -13.42 4.57
CA ASN A 72 -7.38 -14.02 5.85
C ASN A 72 -8.42 -13.13 6.56
N VAL A 73 -9.31 -12.47 5.80
CA VAL A 73 -10.36 -11.66 6.42
C VAL A 73 -11.32 -12.59 7.17
N ARG A 74 -11.29 -12.49 8.49
CA ARG A 74 -12.18 -13.24 9.39
C ARG A 74 -13.63 -12.86 9.08
N PRO A 75 -14.60 -13.76 9.31
CA PRO A 75 -16.02 -13.40 9.24
C PRO A 75 -16.30 -12.14 10.06
N GLY A 76 -16.87 -11.11 9.43
CA GLY A 76 -17.14 -9.80 10.03
C GLY A 76 -15.97 -8.79 10.01
N GLY A 77 -14.80 -9.17 9.51
CA GLY A 77 -13.67 -8.25 9.33
C GLY A 77 -13.90 -7.26 8.19
N ALA A 78 -13.45 -6.02 8.37
CA ALA A 78 -13.49 -5.01 7.33
C ALA A 78 -12.39 -5.23 6.30
N LEU A 79 -12.74 -5.07 5.02
CA LEU A 79 -11.77 -4.66 4.00
C LEU A 79 -11.23 -3.27 4.35
N VAL A 80 -10.14 -2.87 3.72
CA VAL A 80 -9.51 -1.58 3.96
C VAL A 80 -9.70 -0.63 2.78
N THR A 81 -9.61 0.66 3.08
CA THR A 81 -9.56 1.73 2.09
C THR A 81 -8.24 2.47 2.23
N VAL A 82 -7.56 2.69 1.10
CA VAL A 82 -6.42 3.61 1.05
C VAL A 82 -6.94 5.04 1.14
N THR A 83 -6.33 5.85 2.02
CA THR A 83 -6.69 7.26 2.22
C THR A 83 -5.54 8.22 1.95
N GLU A 84 -4.33 7.69 1.82
CA GLU A 84 -3.12 8.46 1.54
C GLU A 84 -2.08 7.54 0.90
N PHE A 85 -1.38 8.08 -0.09
CA PHE A 85 -0.16 7.52 -0.65
C PHE A 85 0.89 8.63 -0.60
N LEU A 86 2.06 8.36 -0.02
CA LEU A 86 3.15 9.30 0.07
C LEU A 86 4.38 8.73 -0.62
N ASN A 87 4.98 9.51 -1.52
CA ASN A 87 6.32 9.28 -1.99
C ASN A 87 7.28 10.10 -1.12
N LEU A 88 8.10 9.41 -0.33
CA LEU A 88 9.03 10.03 0.61
C LEU A 88 10.44 10.21 0.02
N GLY A 89 10.64 9.82 -1.25
CA GLY A 89 11.94 9.76 -1.88
C GLY A 89 12.78 8.58 -1.38
N GLY A 90 13.97 8.38 -1.97
CA GLY A 90 14.88 7.32 -1.55
C GLY A 90 14.29 5.90 -1.69
N GLY A 91 13.35 5.71 -2.62
CA GLY A 91 12.63 4.45 -2.84
C GLY A 91 11.60 4.11 -1.76
N ILE A 92 11.31 5.04 -0.86
CA ILE A 92 10.39 4.83 0.26
C ILE A 92 9.03 5.43 -0.09
N TYR A 93 7.99 4.63 0.11
CA TYR A 93 6.60 5.01 -0.05
C TYR A 93 5.79 4.61 1.18
N ASP A 94 4.82 5.44 1.55
CA ASP A 94 3.89 5.15 2.62
C ASP A 94 2.46 5.07 2.07
N ILE A 95 1.67 4.11 2.56
CA ILE A 95 0.26 3.92 2.21
C ILE A 95 -0.54 3.88 3.50
N ARG A 96 -1.41 4.87 3.68
CA ARG A 96 -2.35 4.89 4.80
C ARG A 96 -3.60 4.12 4.45
N ILE A 97 -3.98 3.21 5.34
CA ILE A 97 -5.21 2.43 5.24
C ILE A 97 -6.09 2.62 6.46
N VAL A 98 -7.40 2.56 6.25
CA VAL A 98 -8.45 2.60 7.28
C VAL A 98 -9.47 1.50 7.01
N PRO A 99 -10.35 1.14 7.96
CA PRO A 99 -11.50 0.28 7.68
C PRO A 99 -12.37 0.88 6.58
N TYR A 100 -13.01 0.03 5.79
CA TYR A 100 -13.76 0.40 4.58
C TYR A 100 -14.69 1.61 4.79
N THR A 101 -14.36 2.73 4.15
CA THR A 101 -14.96 4.05 4.50
C THR A 101 -16.42 4.20 4.10
N SER A 102 -16.88 3.45 3.10
CA SER A 102 -18.29 3.47 2.66
C SER A 102 -19.19 2.53 3.49
N ASN A 103 -18.64 1.81 4.47
CA ASN A 103 -19.40 1.05 5.44
C ASN A 103 -19.16 1.60 6.86
N PRO A 104 -20.11 2.35 7.45
CA PRO A 104 -19.93 2.90 8.80
C PRO A 104 -19.86 1.82 9.91
N ALA A 105 -20.29 0.58 9.63
CA ALA A 105 -20.15 -0.55 10.54
C ALA A 105 -18.79 -1.26 10.41
N ALA A 106 -17.95 -0.88 9.44
CA ALA A 106 -16.62 -1.44 9.27
C ALA A 106 -15.69 -0.93 10.38
N VAL A 107 -15.29 -1.85 11.24
CA VAL A 107 -14.31 -1.62 12.30
C VAL A 107 -13.08 -2.50 12.08
N TRP A 108 -11.94 -2.11 12.65
CA TRP A 108 -10.89 -3.08 12.88
C TRP A 108 -11.38 -4.14 13.87
N LEU A 109 -11.08 -5.40 13.60
CA LEU A 109 -11.22 -6.50 14.54
C LEU A 109 -9.84 -6.85 15.09
N SER A 110 -9.79 -7.37 16.30
CA SER A 110 -8.55 -7.96 16.83
C SER A 110 -8.12 -9.14 15.96
N GLY A 111 -6.83 -9.21 15.64
CA GLY A 111 -6.26 -10.31 14.89
C GLY A 111 -5.20 -9.87 13.89
N GLU A 112 -4.86 -10.81 13.02
CA GLU A 112 -3.85 -10.62 11.98
C GLU A 112 -4.52 -10.36 10.63
N TYR A 113 -4.07 -9.30 9.96
CA TYR A 113 -4.42 -8.94 8.60
C TYR A 113 -3.20 -9.16 7.73
N ILE A 114 -3.37 -9.80 6.58
CA ILE A 114 -2.31 -10.01 5.59
C ILE A 114 -2.65 -9.19 4.36
N PHE A 115 -1.66 -8.44 3.88
CA PHE A 115 -1.77 -7.61 2.70
C PHE A 115 -0.70 -8.03 1.70
N ALA A 116 -1.08 -8.05 0.43
CA ALA A 116 -0.16 -8.16 -0.69
C ALA A 116 -0.10 -6.84 -1.44
N LEU A 117 1.10 -6.43 -1.81
CA LEU A 117 1.33 -5.31 -2.70
C LEU A 117 1.96 -5.82 -3.99
N TYR A 118 1.40 -5.40 -5.12
CA TYR A 118 1.97 -5.61 -6.44
C TYR A 118 2.28 -4.27 -7.07
N ILE A 119 3.44 -4.17 -7.70
CA ILE A 119 3.85 -3.04 -8.52
C ILE A 119 4.11 -3.58 -9.91
N HIS A 120 3.29 -3.20 -10.90
CA HIS A 120 3.45 -3.53 -12.32
C HIS A 120 3.32 -2.22 -13.13
N THR A 121 4.44 -1.62 -13.51
CA THR A 121 4.44 -0.32 -14.16
C THR A 121 5.46 -0.24 -15.29
N THR A 122 5.42 0.84 -16.06
CA THR A 122 6.39 1.13 -17.11
C THR A 122 7.16 2.39 -16.79
N ARG A 123 8.47 2.33 -17.01
CA ARG A 123 9.38 3.46 -16.82
C ARG A 123 10.12 3.73 -18.13
N THR A 124 10.09 4.96 -18.61
CA THR A 124 10.77 5.36 -19.85
C THR A 124 11.98 6.24 -19.52
N HIS A 125 13.19 5.73 -19.78
CA HIS A 125 14.43 6.48 -19.66
C HIS A 125 15.15 6.55 -20.99
N HIS A 126 15.56 7.76 -21.40
CA HIS A 126 16.32 7.99 -22.63
C HIS A 126 15.69 7.31 -23.86
N GLY A 127 14.35 7.35 -23.98
CA GLY A 127 13.60 6.74 -25.08
C GLY A 127 13.42 5.22 -25.00
N ARG A 128 13.91 4.56 -23.93
CA ARG A 128 13.72 3.12 -23.69
C ARG A 128 12.67 2.90 -22.60
N THR A 129 11.60 2.21 -22.96
CA THR A 129 10.57 1.75 -22.01
C THR A 129 10.94 0.41 -21.42
N THR A 130 10.92 0.33 -20.09
CA THR A 130 11.17 -0.86 -19.30
C THR A 130 9.93 -1.18 -18.50
N HIS A 131 9.51 -2.44 -18.46
CA HIS A 131 8.49 -2.90 -17.54
C HIS A 131 9.15 -3.20 -16.20
N LEU A 132 8.59 -2.68 -15.13
CA LEU A 132 9.03 -2.92 -13.77
C LEU A 132 7.96 -3.74 -13.06
N GLN A 133 8.38 -4.83 -12.42
CA GLN A 133 7.49 -5.66 -11.64
C GLN A 133 8.08 -6.06 -10.29
N GLY A 134 7.25 -6.15 -9.27
CA GLY A 134 7.66 -6.62 -7.95
C GLY A 134 6.46 -6.79 -7.04
N SER A 135 6.63 -7.59 -5.98
CA SER A 135 5.57 -7.80 -5.00
C SER A 135 6.12 -8.06 -3.60
N ALA A 136 5.30 -7.77 -2.61
CA ALA A 136 5.61 -8.04 -1.21
C ALA A 136 4.35 -8.42 -0.44
N LEU A 137 4.55 -9.17 0.64
CA LEU A 137 3.53 -9.46 1.64
C LEU A 137 3.94 -8.83 2.97
N ALA A 138 2.97 -8.29 3.69
CA ALA A 138 3.18 -7.88 5.07
C ALA A 138 1.95 -8.14 5.93
N LYS A 139 2.19 -8.21 7.23
CA LYS A 139 1.19 -8.51 8.24
C LYS A 139 0.99 -7.29 9.15
N LEU A 140 -0.27 -7.00 9.44
CA LEU A 140 -0.69 -6.09 10.49
C LEU A 140 -1.33 -6.89 11.62
N THR A 141 -0.90 -6.67 12.85
CA THR A 141 -1.57 -7.21 14.03
C THR A 141 -2.34 -6.08 14.72
N VAL A 142 -3.65 -6.24 14.80
CA VAL A 142 -4.55 -5.40 15.60
C VAL A 142 -4.81 -6.10 16.93
N LEU A 143 -4.61 -5.36 18.03
CA LEU A 143 -4.91 -5.80 19.39
C LEU A 143 -6.28 -5.26 19.82
#